data_AF-A0A8J4ENH6-F1
#
_entry.id   AF-A0A8J4ENH6-F1
#
_cell.length_a   1.000
_cell.length_b   1.000
_cell.length_c   1.000
_cell.angle_alpha   90.00
_cell.angle_beta   90.00
_cell.angle_gamma   90.00
#
_symmetry.space_group_name_H-M   'P 1'
#
loop_
_entity.id
_entity.type
_entity.pdbx_description
1 polymer ?
#
loop_
_entity_poly.entity_id
_entity_poly.type
_entity_poly.pdbx_seq_one_letter_code
_entity_poly.pdbx_strand_id
1 'polypeptide(L)'
;MLPDLTALRRRLQLGPIDHRTAGAEAAVLHRAVTVPAPATRRSTSSVGLLTEADTLTSFDTVAAAARFAGTLHAATGVAVEIDSRTLGIRHRHEMHFVRVAPSEQDAVLAALGTGWHAARAAVAAAPVGGIATEVRTGPATAAAIWRALLLTTAPVRNTADLRLRIRDTELLALAVRSAQVLGVPTQARATGTLGVLSVSATDGVYRLLDRLVPRLPATRRPVGSRPAGTTRPARAVAAAGPRRPMPVR
;
A
#
# COMPACT_ATOMS: atom_id res chain seq x y z
N MET A 1 -4.33 -16.09 10.47
CA MET A 1 -4.90 -16.24 9.12
C MET A 1 -4.48 -15.02 8.28
N LEU A 2 -3.89 -15.22 7.10
CA LEU A 2 -3.59 -14.12 6.18
C LEU A 2 -4.87 -13.33 5.83
N PRO A 3 -4.83 -11.99 5.81
CA PRO A 3 -6.00 -11.15 5.55
C PRO A 3 -6.58 -11.37 4.15
N ASP A 4 -7.87 -11.08 4.00
CA ASP A 4 -8.54 -11.07 2.70
C ASP A 4 -7.85 -10.07 1.76
N LEU A 5 -7.41 -10.56 0.58
CA LEU A 5 -6.69 -9.79 -0.42
C LEU A 5 -7.55 -8.66 -1.01
N THR A 6 -8.86 -8.86 -1.11
CA THR A 6 -9.78 -7.83 -1.62
C THR A 6 -9.90 -6.68 -0.63
N ALA A 7 -10.16 -6.99 0.65
CA ALA A 7 -10.16 -6.00 1.71
C ALA A 7 -8.80 -5.29 1.86
N LEU A 8 -7.69 -6.02 1.71
CA LEU A 8 -6.35 -5.45 1.71
C LEU A 8 -6.15 -4.46 0.57
N ARG A 9 -6.41 -4.85 -0.67
CA ARG A 9 -6.26 -3.98 -1.84
C ARG A 9 -7.10 -2.71 -1.71
N ARG A 10 -8.33 -2.82 -1.21
CA ARG A 10 -9.17 -1.67 -0.90
C ARG A 10 -8.52 -0.73 0.14
N ARG A 11 -7.92 -1.28 1.19
CA ARG A 11 -7.17 -0.48 2.19
C ARG A 11 -5.93 0.18 1.62
N LEU A 12 -5.19 -0.50 0.75
CA LEU A 12 -4.01 0.07 0.09
C LEU A 12 -4.39 1.19 -0.88
N GLN A 13 -5.47 1.00 -1.64
CA GLN A 13 -6.02 2.01 -2.54
C GLN A 13 -6.41 3.29 -1.78
N LEU A 14 -7.19 3.14 -0.70
CA LEU A 14 -7.72 4.25 0.10
C LEU A 14 -6.70 4.85 1.07
N GLY A 15 -5.50 4.28 1.19
CA GLY A 15 -4.46 4.82 2.04
C GLY A 15 -4.03 6.23 1.60
N PRO A 16 -3.52 7.07 2.51
CA PRO A 16 -3.07 8.41 2.13
C PRO A 16 -1.97 8.35 1.07
N ILE A 17 -1.99 9.31 0.15
CA ILE A 17 -0.94 9.51 -0.86
C ILE A 17 0.06 10.51 -0.26
N ASP A 18 1.29 10.06 -0.05
CA ASP A 18 2.38 10.93 0.37
C ASP A 18 3.02 11.54 -0.87
N HIS A 19 2.87 12.85 -1.02
CA HIS A 19 3.41 13.66 -2.13
C HIS A 19 4.92 13.45 -2.33
N ARG A 20 5.69 13.15 -1.28
CA ARG A 20 7.14 12.88 -1.37
C ARG A 20 7.47 11.57 -2.05
N THR A 21 6.53 10.62 -2.06
CA THR A 21 6.71 9.27 -2.63
C THR A 21 5.80 9.00 -3.81
N ALA A 22 4.88 9.93 -4.14
CA ALA A 22 3.86 9.75 -5.14
C ALA A 22 4.44 9.44 -6.53
N GLY A 23 5.49 10.16 -6.96
CA GLY A 23 6.16 9.89 -8.24
C GLY A 23 6.82 8.50 -8.28
N ALA A 24 7.42 8.06 -7.17
CA ALA A 24 7.99 6.72 -7.06
C ALA A 24 6.91 5.63 -7.10
N GLU A 25 5.78 5.84 -6.40
CA GLU A 25 4.65 4.91 -6.40
C GLU A 25 4.04 4.77 -7.80
N ALA A 26 3.77 5.90 -8.47
CA ALA A 26 3.23 5.95 -9.83
C ALA A 26 4.17 5.24 -10.83
N ALA A 27 5.47 5.51 -10.76
CA ALA A 27 6.45 4.88 -11.63
C ALA A 27 6.50 3.36 -11.48
N VAL A 28 6.43 2.85 -10.24
CA VAL A 28 6.42 1.41 -9.95
C VAL A 28 5.11 0.77 -10.41
N LEU A 29 3.96 1.43 -10.20
CA LEU A 29 2.65 0.98 -10.69
C LEU A 29 2.68 0.81 -12.21
N HIS A 30 3.16 1.83 -12.93
CA HIS A 30 3.29 1.81 -14.38
C HIS A 30 4.21 0.70 -14.86
N ARG A 31 5.43 0.61 -14.30
CA ARG A 31 6.43 -0.37 -14.72
C ARG A 31 6.03 -1.82 -14.42
N ALA A 32 5.28 -2.05 -13.34
CA ALA A 32 4.78 -3.38 -13.00
C ALA A 32 3.82 -3.96 -14.05
N VAL A 33 3.13 -3.10 -14.83
CA VAL A 33 2.14 -3.52 -15.84
C VAL A 33 2.62 -3.38 -17.29
N THR A 34 3.61 -2.53 -17.58
CA THR A 34 4.09 -2.29 -18.95
C THR A 34 5.16 -3.25 -19.47
N VAL A 35 5.75 -4.10 -18.63
CA VAL A 35 6.78 -5.05 -19.07
C VAL A 35 6.13 -6.18 -19.88
N PRO A 36 6.45 -6.33 -21.19
CA PRO A 36 5.73 -7.22 -22.09
C PRO A 36 5.88 -8.70 -21.70
N ALA A 37 4.78 -9.44 -21.83
CA ALA A 37 4.78 -10.89 -21.68
C ALA A 37 5.52 -11.55 -22.87
N PRO A 38 6.58 -12.36 -22.67
CA PRO A 38 6.96 -13.30 -23.71
C PRO A 38 5.81 -14.30 -23.88
N ALA A 39 5.41 -14.53 -25.14
CA ALA A 39 4.32 -15.42 -25.54
C ALA A 39 4.58 -16.86 -25.04
N THR A 40 4.16 -17.14 -23.82
CA THR A 40 4.11 -18.51 -23.28
C THR A 40 2.73 -19.07 -23.61
N ARG A 41 2.71 -20.26 -24.21
CA ARG A 41 1.53 -20.96 -24.81
C ARG A 41 0.36 -21.29 -23.86
N ARG A 42 0.12 -20.50 -22.81
CA ARG A 42 -1.09 -20.55 -21.98
C ARG A 42 -1.68 -19.17 -21.64
N SER A 43 -1.20 -18.08 -22.25
CA SER A 43 -1.90 -16.80 -22.23
C SER A 43 -2.62 -16.61 -23.57
N THR A 44 -3.84 -17.11 -23.67
CA THR A 44 -4.79 -16.72 -24.74
C THR A 44 -5.38 -15.32 -24.51
N SER A 45 -4.84 -14.55 -23.57
CA SER A 45 -5.04 -13.11 -23.49
C SER A 45 -4.02 -12.42 -24.40
N SER A 46 -4.12 -12.66 -25.70
CA SER A 46 -3.65 -11.73 -26.72
C SER A 46 -4.52 -10.46 -26.63
N VAL A 47 -4.32 -9.67 -25.58
CA VAL A 47 -4.73 -8.26 -25.50
C VAL A 47 -3.51 -7.42 -25.88
N GLY A 48 -2.92 -7.77 -27.03
CA GLY A 48 -1.82 -7.04 -27.67
C GLY A 48 -2.29 -6.20 -28.84
N LEU A 49 -3.58 -5.85 -28.90
CA LEU A 49 -4.20 -5.20 -30.07
C LEU A 49 -5.17 -4.06 -29.73
N LEU A 50 -5.09 -3.49 -28.53
CA LEU A 50 -5.75 -2.22 -28.21
C LEU A 50 -4.78 -1.34 -27.40
N THR A 51 -3.61 -1.05 -27.95
CA THR A 51 -3.03 0.28 -27.72
C THR A 51 -3.91 1.25 -28.49
N GLU A 52 -5.04 1.65 -27.90
CA GLU A 52 -5.69 2.88 -28.34
C GLU A 52 -4.65 3.98 -28.22
N ALA A 53 -4.58 4.84 -29.25
CA ALA A 53 -3.51 5.82 -29.47
C ALA A 53 -3.25 6.78 -28.28
N ASP A 54 -4.10 6.77 -27.26
CA ASP A 54 -4.05 7.68 -26.10
C ASP A 54 -3.98 6.97 -24.75
N THR A 55 -3.79 5.65 -24.73
CA THR A 55 -3.69 4.88 -23.47
C THR A 55 -2.26 4.92 -22.94
N LEU A 56 -2.08 5.53 -21.78
CA LEU A 56 -0.80 5.55 -21.07
C LEU A 56 -0.48 4.16 -20.48
N THR A 57 -1.46 3.52 -19.85
CA THR A 57 -1.33 2.17 -19.30
C THR A 57 -2.69 1.56 -18.99
N SER A 58 -2.75 0.28 -18.63
CA SER A 58 -3.99 -0.39 -18.24
C SER A 58 -3.79 -1.31 -17.03
N PHE A 59 -4.86 -1.48 -16.24
CA PHE A 59 -4.88 -2.30 -15.04
C PHE A 59 -6.06 -3.27 -15.06
N ASP A 60 -5.87 -4.43 -14.42
CA ASP A 60 -6.88 -5.47 -14.24
C ASP A 60 -7.83 -5.20 -13.06
N THR A 61 -7.56 -4.15 -12.28
CA THR A 61 -8.37 -3.76 -11.13
C THR A 61 -8.54 -2.25 -11.04
N VAL A 62 -9.75 -1.83 -10.67
CA VAL A 62 -10.07 -0.41 -10.40
C VAL A 62 -9.20 0.17 -9.29
N ALA A 63 -8.81 -0.67 -8.32
CA ALA A 63 -7.98 -0.26 -7.20
C ALA A 63 -6.58 0.20 -7.64
N ALA A 64 -5.94 -0.54 -8.55
CA ALA A 64 -4.64 -0.18 -9.09
C ALA A 64 -4.74 1.05 -10.00
N ALA A 65 -5.76 1.11 -10.87
CA ALA A 65 -5.97 2.26 -11.76
C ALA A 65 -6.22 3.56 -10.98
N ALA A 66 -7.12 3.53 -10.00
CA ALA A 66 -7.43 4.69 -9.16
C ALA A 66 -6.21 5.13 -8.33
N ARG A 67 -5.44 4.17 -7.80
CA ARG A 67 -4.21 4.49 -7.08
C ARG A 67 -3.20 5.17 -8.00
N PHE A 68 -2.97 4.61 -9.18
CA PHE A 68 -2.06 5.17 -10.17
C PHE A 68 -2.46 6.59 -10.53
N ALA A 69 -3.73 6.82 -10.88
CA ALA A 69 -4.25 8.16 -11.18
C ALA A 69 -4.02 9.15 -10.04
N GLY A 70 -4.34 8.78 -8.80
CA GLY A 70 -4.11 9.65 -7.63
C GLY A 70 -2.63 9.95 -7.39
N THR A 71 -1.75 8.94 -7.49
CA THR A 71 -0.30 9.12 -7.29
C THR A 71 0.34 9.92 -8.42
N LEU A 72 -0.13 9.75 -9.66
CA LEU A 72 0.34 10.50 -10.80
C LEU A 72 -0.08 11.96 -10.69
N HIS A 73 -1.37 12.21 -10.41
CA HIS A 73 -1.87 13.56 -10.16
C HIS A 73 -1.12 14.26 -9.01
N ALA A 74 -0.87 13.57 -7.91
CA ALA A 74 -0.10 14.14 -6.81
C ALA A 74 1.37 14.45 -7.17
N ALA A 75 1.94 13.74 -8.15
CA ALA A 75 3.32 13.94 -8.59
C ALA A 75 3.47 15.02 -9.68
N THR A 76 2.48 15.18 -10.56
CA THR A 76 2.58 16.02 -11.75
C THR A 76 1.53 17.13 -11.83
N GLY A 77 0.45 17.04 -11.05
CA GLY A 77 -0.73 17.91 -11.16
C GLY A 77 -1.62 17.60 -12.36
N VAL A 78 -1.22 16.69 -13.25
CA VAL A 78 -1.95 16.36 -14.48
C VAL A 78 -3.26 15.64 -14.15
N ALA A 79 -4.33 16.01 -14.85
CA ALA A 79 -5.61 15.31 -14.75
C ALA A 79 -5.54 13.97 -15.47
N VAL A 80 -6.10 12.93 -14.84
CA VAL A 80 -6.02 11.56 -15.33
C VAL A 80 -7.43 11.02 -15.53
N GLU A 81 -7.70 10.48 -16.72
CA GLU A 81 -8.97 9.83 -17.04
C GLU A 81 -8.84 8.31 -16.91
N ILE A 82 -9.88 7.66 -16.39
CA ILE A 82 -9.96 6.21 -16.28
C ILE A 82 -11.20 5.73 -17.03
N ASP A 83 -10.98 4.96 -18.10
CA ASP A 83 -12.03 4.30 -18.87
C ASP A 83 -12.08 2.81 -18.51
N SER A 84 -13.26 2.29 -18.17
CA SER A 84 -13.44 0.90 -17.73
C SER A 84 -14.20 0.11 -18.77
N ARG A 85 -13.62 -0.99 -19.25
CA ARG A 85 -14.19 -1.82 -20.31
C ARG A 85 -14.16 -3.29 -19.95
N THR A 86 -15.22 -3.99 -20.32
CA THR A 86 -15.24 -5.46 -20.24
C THR A 86 -14.69 -6.04 -21.54
N LEU A 87 -13.57 -6.77 -21.45
CA LEU A 87 -12.92 -7.45 -22.57
C LEU A 87 -13.05 -8.97 -22.44
N GLY A 88 -12.90 -9.67 -23.56
CA GLY A 88 -12.83 -11.14 -23.62
C GLY A 88 -14.14 -11.81 -24.03
N ILE A 89 -14.00 -12.88 -24.82
CA ILE A 89 -15.13 -13.60 -25.44
C ILE A 89 -15.64 -14.72 -24.53
N ARG A 90 -14.73 -15.55 -23.98
CA ARG A 90 -15.07 -16.69 -23.12
C ARG A 90 -15.07 -16.35 -21.63
N HIS A 91 -14.16 -15.47 -21.22
CA HIS A 91 -14.08 -14.93 -19.87
C HIS A 91 -14.13 -13.42 -19.99
N ARG A 92 -15.12 -12.82 -19.32
CA ARG A 92 -15.27 -11.37 -19.25
C ARG A 92 -14.33 -10.84 -18.18
N HIS A 93 -13.41 -9.97 -18.58
CA HIS A 93 -12.45 -9.32 -17.71
C HIS A 93 -12.67 -7.82 -17.76
N GLU A 94 -12.85 -7.20 -16.60
CA GLU A 94 -12.87 -5.74 -16.50
C GLU A 94 -11.44 -5.22 -16.57
N MET A 95 -11.20 -4.30 -17.50
CA MET A 95 -9.92 -3.64 -17.71
C MET A 95 -10.13 -2.14 -17.55
N HIS A 96 -9.18 -1.49 -16.88
CA HIS A 96 -9.22 -0.06 -16.59
C HIS A 96 -8.06 0.63 -17.30
N PHE A 97 -8.39 1.39 -18.33
CA PHE A 97 -7.46 2.12 -19.19
C PHE A 97 -7.23 3.50 -18.61
N VAL A 98 -5.96 3.85 -18.39
CA VAL A 98 -5.57 5.16 -17.88
C VAL A 98 -5.08 6.03 -19.03
N ARG A 99 -5.66 7.22 -19.15
CA ARG A 99 -5.39 8.18 -20.22
C ARG A 99 -5.02 9.53 -19.63
N VAL A 100 -4.19 10.25 -20.38
CA VAL A 100 -3.85 11.66 -20.13
C VAL A 100 -3.95 12.40 -21.46
N ALA A 101 -4.14 13.71 -21.40
CA ALA A 101 -4.17 14.54 -22.61
C ALA A 101 -2.89 14.29 -23.44
N PRO A 102 -2.98 14.18 -24.78
CA PRO A 102 -1.81 13.93 -25.64
C PRO A 102 -0.68 14.93 -25.43
N SER A 103 -1.00 16.21 -25.16
CA SER A 103 -0.03 17.26 -24.86
C SER A 103 0.75 17.06 -23.57
N GLU A 104 0.23 16.26 -22.62
CA GLU A 104 0.83 15.99 -21.32
C GLU A 104 1.60 14.66 -21.28
N GLN A 105 1.49 13.83 -22.33
CA GLN A 105 2.04 12.46 -22.32
C GLN A 105 3.56 12.45 -22.11
N ASP A 106 4.31 13.27 -22.84
CA ASP A 106 5.78 13.32 -22.72
C ASP A 106 6.22 13.78 -21.33
N ALA A 107 5.54 14.79 -20.77
CA ALA A 107 5.82 15.29 -19.43
C ALA A 107 5.53 14.21 -18.36
N VAL A 108 4.43 13.48 -18.52
CA VAL A 108 4.06 12.36 -17.64
C VAL A 108 5.08 11.23 -17.73
N LEU A 109 5.51 10.82 -18.94
CA LEU A 109 6.52 9.78 -19.11
C LEU A 109 7.87 10.18 -18.51
N ALA A 110 8.28 11.44 -18.68
CA ALA A 110 9.49 11.98 -18.05
C ALA A 110 9.39 11.99 -16.52
N ALA A 111 8.23 12.35 -15.97
CA ALA A 111 7.97 12.31 -14.53
C ALA A 111 8.01 10.89 -13.98
N LEU A 112 7.43 9.91 -14.69
CA LEU A 112 7.51 8.49 -14.33
C LEU A 112 8.95 7.97 -14.36
N GLY A 113 9.75 8.36 -15.37
CA GLY A 113 11.17 8.03 -15.44
C GLY A 113 11.95 8.61 -14.25
N THR A 114 11.72 9.88 -13.93
CA THR A 114 12.33 10.54 -12.76
C THR A 114 11.93 9.86 -11.46
N GLY A 115 10.64 9.55 -11.28
CA GLY A 115 10.11 8.84 -10.13
C GLY A 115 10.73 7.46 -9.94
N TRP A 116 10.95 6.73 -11.03
CA TRP A 116 11.64 5.43 -11.02
C TRP A 116 13.08 5.57 -10.52
N HIS A 117 13.85 6.50 -11.08
CA HIS A 117 15.23 6.73 -10.67
C HIS A 117 15.33 7.17 -9.21
N ALA A 118 14.45 8.07 -8.77
CA ALA A 118 14.36 8.50 -7.38
C ALA A 118 14.01 7.34 -6.43
N ALA A 119 13.10 6.45 -6.84
CA ALA A 119 12.73 5.26 -6.07
C ALA A 119 13.94 4.35 -5.81
N ARG A 120 14.70 4.06 -6.87
CA ARG A 120 15.91 3.24 -6.79
C ARG A 120 16.97 3.89 -5.89
N ALA A 121 17.23 5.18 -6.09
CA ALA A 121 18.22 5.92 -5.30
C ALA A 121 17.85 5.93 -3.80
N ALA A 122 16.60 6.22 -3.47
CA ALA A 122 16.13 6.28 -2.09
C ALA A 122 16.23 4.93 -1.37
N VAL A 123 15.91 3.83 -2.05
CA VAL A 123 15.97 2.47 -1.49
C VAL A 123 17.39 1.91 -1.44
N ALA A 124 18.25 2.29 -2.39
CA ALA A 124 19.67 1.95 -2.36
C ALA A 124 20.38 2.62 -1.16
N ALA A 125 20.11 3.91 -0.95
CA ALA A 125 20.69 4.69 0.15
C ALA A 125 20.11 4.34 1.54
N ALA A 126 18.97 3.65 1.60
CA ALA A 126 18.31 3.33 2.86
C ALA A 126 19.03 2.20 3.63
N PRO A 127 19.15 2.30 4.97
CA PRO A 127 19.68 1.21 5.78
C PRO A 127 18.71 0.02 5.82
N VAL A 128 19.27 -1.18 5.99
CA VAL A 128 18.51 -2.43 6.12
C VAL A 128 18.00 -2.61 7.55
N GLY A 129 16.77 -3.10 7.73
CA GLY A 129 16.23 -3.52 9.03
C GLY A 129 15.98 -2.39 10.04
N GLY A 130 15.80 -1.14 9.60
CA GLY A 130 15.79 0.03 10.48
C GLY A 130 14.63 0.06 11.49
N ILE A 131 14.98 0.12 12.78
CA ILE A 131 14.10 0.60 13.86
C ILE A 131 13.98 2.12 13.71
N ALA A 132 12.75 2.62 13.72
CA ALA A 132 12.40 3.98 13.32
C ALA A 132 13.16 5.05 14.13
N THR A 133 14.05 5.76 13.45
CA THR A 133 14.51 7.10 13.80
C THR A 133 14.28 8.00 12.58
N GLU A 134 13.90 9.23 12.86
CA GLU A 134 13.06 10.15 12.09
C GLU A 134 13.43 10.37 10.60
N VAL A 135 12.37 10.69 9.83
CA VAL A 135 12.34 11.22 8.45
C VAL A 135 13.41 10.65 7.50
N ARG A 136 13.28 9.37 7.12
CA ARG A 136 13.96 8.87 5.92
C ARG A 136 12.94 8.54 4.84
N THR A 137 13.07 9.25 3.71
CA THR A 137 12.35 8.98 2.46
C THR A 137 12.49 7.52 2.04
N GLY A 138 13.61 6.85 2.37
CA GLY A 138 13.87 5.43 2.08
C GLY A 138 12.77 4.45 2.52
N PRO A 139 12.48 4.27 3.83
CA PRO A 139 11.38 3.42 4.29
C PRO A 139 10.00 3.80 3.74
N ALA A 140 9.70 5.10 3.58
CA ALA A 140 8.45 5.55 2.99
C ALA A 140 8.34 5.15 1.50
N THR A 141 9.42 5.33 0.74
CA THR A 141 9.53 4.89 -0.65
C THR A 141 9.45 3.37 -0.76
N ALA A 142 10.10 2.63 0.16
CA ALA A 142 9.99 1.18 0.21
C ALA A 142 8.54 0.72 0.44
N ALA A 143 7.81 1.40 1.34
CA ALA A 143 6.39 1.14 1.55
C ALA A 143 5.54 1.53 0.31
N ALA A 144 5.86 2.61 -0.39
CA ALA A 144 5.22 2.98 -1.64
C ALA A 144 5.41 1.92 -2.74
N ILE A 145 6.64 1.42 -2.92
CA ILE A 145 6.96 0.32 -3.85
C ILE A 145 6.11 -0.92 -3.54
N TRP A 146 6.05 -1.33 -2.28
CA TRP A 146 5.30 -2.53 -1.90
C TRP A 146 3.78 -2.36 -2.03
N ARG A 147 3.24 -1.16 -1.79
CA ARG A 147 1.83 -0.84 -2.11
C ARG A 147 1.55 -0.99 -3.59
N ALA A 148 2.40 -0.39 -4.42
CA ALA A 148 2.28 -0.48 -5.87
C ALA A 148 2.28 -1.94 -6.35
N LEU A 149 3.25 -2.73 -5.89
CA LEU A 149 3.37 -4.15 -6.24
C LEU A 149 2.14 -4.97 -5.83
N LEU A 150 1.59 -4.76 -4.63
CA LEU A 150 0.43 -5.51 -4.16
C LEU A 150 -0.88 -5.15 -4.88
N LEU A 151 -0.95 -3.94 -5.40
CA LEU A 151 -2.09 -3.48 -6.20
C LEU A 151 -2.03 -4.02 -7.63
N THR A 152 -0.85 -4.07 -8.25
CA THR A 152 -0.70 -4.43 -9.68
C THR A 152 -0.44 -5.90 -9.93
N THR A 153 0.25 -6.57 -9.01
CA THR A 153 0.41 -8.02 -9.12
C THR A 153 -0.83 -8.69 -8.55
N ALA A 154 -1.21 -9.85 -9.09
CA ALA A 154 -2.17 -10.75 -8.48
C ALA A 154 -1.42 -11.66 -7.49
N PRO A 155 -1.30 -11.27 -6.19
CA PRO A 155 -0.60 -12.11 -5.24
C PRO A 155 -1.32 -13.45 -5.09
N VAL A 156 -0.59 -14.54 -5.24
CA VAL A 156 -1.12 -15.86 -4.96
C VAL A 156 -0.95 -16.13 -3.48
N ARG A 157 -2.07 -16.23 -2.78
CA ARG A 157 -2.12 -16.61 -1.37
C ARG A 157 -1.92 -18.12 -1.26
N ASN A 158 -0.88 -18.53 -0.54
CA ASN A 158 -0.78 -19.88 0.01
C ASN A 158 -0.99 -19.81 1.53
N THR A 159 -1.28 -20.92 2.18
CA THR A 159 -1.43 -20.98 3.66
C THR A 159 -0.19 -20.51 4.41
N ALA A 160 1.00 -20.60 3.80
CA ALA A 160 2.28 -20.27 4.42
C ALA A 160 2.95 -18.97 3.91
N ASP A 161 2.60 -18.46 2.72
CA ASP A 161 3.31 -17.33 2.09
C ASP A 161 2.41 -16.48 1.18
N LEU A 162 2.81 -15.22 0.98
CA LEU A 162 2.33 -14.34 -0.08
C LEU A 162 3.30 -14.38 -1.27
N ARG A 163 2.83 -14.77 -2.46
CA ARG A 163 3.67 -14.88 -3.65
C ARG A 163 3.34 -13.85 -4.72
N LEU A 164 4.33 -13.11 -5.16
CA LEU A 164 4.26 -12.10 -6.22
C LEU A 164 5.01 -12.60 -7.45
N ARG A 165 4.42 -12.42 -8.62
CA ARG A 165 5.01 -12.78 -9.90
C ARG A 165 5.50 -11.49 -10.56
N ILE A 166 6.81 -11.33 -10.67
CA ILE A 166 7.44 -10.11 -11.19
C ILE A 166 8.35 -10.51 -12.35
N ARG A 167 8.08 -9.99 -13.55
CA ARG A 167 8.86 -10.31 -14.76
C ARG A 167 10.08 -9.42 -14.95
N ASP A 168 9.95 -8.15 -14.58
CA ASP A 168 11.06 -7.22 -14.63
C ASP A 168 12.07 -7.54 -13.53
N THR A 169 13.29 -7.87 -13.94
CA THR A 169 14.39 -8.23 -13.05
C THR A 169 14.87 -7.06 -12.20
N GLU A 170 14.86 -5.84 -12.72
CA GLU A 170 15.17 -4.64 -11.94
C GLU A 170 14.07 -4.38 -10.90
N LEU A 171 12.79 -4.56 -11.28
CA LEU A 171 11.68 -4.43 -10.35
C LEU A 171 11.71 -5.51 -9.27
N LEU A 172 12.08 -6.75 -9.62
CA LEU A 172 12.27 -7.83 -8.65
C LEU A 172 13.39 -7.49 -7.66
N ALA A 173 14.54 -7.01 -8.15
CA ALA A 173 15.65 -6.60 -7.30
C ALA A 173 15.26 -5.43 -6.38
N LEU A 174 14.52 -4.44 -6.90
CA LEU A 174 13.98 -3.33 -6.12
C LEU A 174 12.99 -3.81 -5.06
N ALA A 175 12.13 -4.79 -5.38
CA ALA A 175 11.19 -5.39 -4.43
C ALA A 175 11.92 -6.11 -3.28
N VAL A 176 12.96 -6.89 -3.59
CA VAL A 176 13.79 -7.57 -2.58
C VAL A 176 14.50 -6.53 -1.70
N ARG A 177 15.13 -5.52 -2.30
CA ARG A 177 15.85 -4.49 -1.53
C ARG A 177 14.90 -3.66 -0.65
N SER A 178 13.75 -3.27 -1.18
CA SER A 178 12.74 -2.54 -0.38
C SER A 178 12.19 -3.40 0.76
N ALA A 179 12.07 -4.72 0.59
CA ALA A 179 11.72 -5.61 1.71
C ALA A 179 12.77 -5.61 2.82
N GLN A 180 14.06 -5.65 2.45
CA GLN A 180 15.17 -5.56 3.38
C GLN A 180 15.14 -4.25 4.17
N VAL A 181 14.87 -3.13 3.50
CA VAL A 181 14.69 -1.81 4.15
C VAL A 181 13.54 -1.85 5.17
N LEU A 182 12.44 -2.53 4.84
CA LEU A 182 11.28 -2.69 5.72
C LEU A 182 11.47 -3.77 6.81
N GLY A 183 12.58 -4.52 6.81
CA GLY A 183 12.80 -5.64 7.71
C GLY A 183 11.83 -6.81 7.48
N VAL A 184 11.34 -6.97 6.25
CA VAL A 184 10.41 -8.02 5.85
C VAL A 184 11.19 -9.19 5.23
N PRO A 185 11.11 -10.40 5.79
CA PRO A 185 11.80 -11.56 5.24
C PRO A 185 11.17 -11.96 3.89
N THR A 186 11.99 -11.98 2.84
CA THR A 186 11.57 -12.36 1.49
C THR A 186 12.53 -13.33 0.84
N GLN A 187 11.98 -14.23 0.03
CA GLN A 187 12.74 -15.14 -0.82
C GLN A 187 12.40 -14.86 -2.28
N ALA A 188 13.40 -14.49 -3.07
CA ALA A 188 13.25 -14.35 -4.51
C ALA A 188 13.83 -15.58 -5.21
N ARG A 189 13.07 -16.13 -6.15
CA ARG A 189 13.52 -17.21 -7.03
C ARG A 189 13.31 -16.79 -8.48
N ALA A 190 14.39 -16.69 -9.24
CA ALA A 190 14.32 -16.54 -10.69
C ALA A 190 13.92 -17.88 -11.32
N THR A 191 12.93 -17.87 -12.20
CA THR A 191 12.46 -19.03 -12.97
C THR A 191 12.37 -18.61 -14.44
N GLY A 192 13.49 -18.68 -15.16
CA GLY A 192 13.61 -18.14 -16.52
C GLY A 192 13.39 -16.62 -16.54
N THR A 193 12.46 -16.14 -17.37
CA THR A 193 12.09 -14.72 -17.49
C THR A 193 11.10 -14.24 -16.42
N LEU A 194 10.76 -15.08 -15.44
CA LEU A 194 9.83 -14.76 -14.36
C LEU A 194 10.50 -14.90 -12.99
N GLY A 195 10.49 -13.81 -12.22
CA GLY A 195 10.79 -13.83 -10.79
C GLY A 195 9.56 -14.19 -9.97
N VAL A 196 9.73 -15.08 -9.00
CA VAL A 196 8.75 -15.31 -7.93
C VAL A 196 9.32 -14.77 -6.63
N LEU A 197 8.65 -13.79 -6.05
CA LEU A 197 8.97 -13.25 -4.74
C LEU A 197 7.98 -13.80 -3.72
N SER A 198 8.49 -14.44 -2.67
CA SER A 198 7.69 -14.99 -1.58
C SER A 198 7.96 -14.23 -0.30
N VAL A 199 6.89 -13.82 0.39
CA VAL A 199 6.92 -13.19 1.72
C VAL A 199 6.30 -14.17 2.71
N SER A 200 7.02 -14.52 3.77
CA SER A 200 6.53 -15.50 4.76
C SER A 200 5.32 -14.98 5.56
N ALA A 201 4.29 -15.81 5.71
CA ALA A 201 3.03 -15.46 6.36
C ALA A 201 3.11 -15.38 7.89
N THR A 202 4.11 -15.98 8.53
CA THR A 202 4.14 -16.13 9.99
C THR A 202 4.32 -14.79 10.70
N ASP A 203 5.25 -13.96 10.22
CA ASP A 203 5.51 -12.60 10.75
C ASP A 203 5.71 -11.55 9.64
N GLY A 204 6.20 -11.96 8.47
CA GLY A 204 6.62 -11.04 7.40
C GLY A 204 5.45 -10.27 6.79
N VAL A 205 4.33 -10.94 6.50
CA VAL A 205 3.16 -10.28 5.90
C VAL A 205 2.53 -9.28 6.87
N TYR A 206 2.36 -9.60 8.16
CA TYR A 206 1.79 -8.63 9.09
C TYR A 206 2.69 -7.42 9.30
N ARG A 207 4.01 -7.63 9.43
CA ARG A 207 4.97 -6.52 9.47
C ARG A 207 4.92 -5.67 8.22
N LEU A 208 4.85 -6.29 7.05
CA LEU A 208 4.69 -5.58 5.79
C LEU A 208 3.43 -4.71 5.84
N LEU A 209 2.28 -5.30 6.17
CA LEU A 209 1.00 -4.58 6.21
C LEU A 209 0.96 -3.41 7.19
N ASP A 210 1.54 -3.59 8.39
CA ASP A 210 1.67 -2.52 9.38
C ASP A 210 2.52 -1.34 8.88
N ARG A 211 3.44 -1.58 7.92
CA ARG A 211 4.29 -0.54 7.31
C ARG A 211 3.65 0.11 6.08
N LEU A 212 2.77 -0.59 5.38
CA LEU A 212 2.15 -0.08 4.14
C LEU A 212 0.94 0.81 4.39
N VAL A 213 0.20 0.55 5.46
CA VAL A 213 -0.96 1.35 5.85
C VAL A 213 -0.62 1.99 7.18
N PRO A 214 -0.33 3.31 7.23
CA PRO A 214 -0.27 4.01 8.50
C PRO A 214 -1.55 3.68 9.26
N ARG A 215 -1.44 3.16 10.48
CA ARG A 215 -2.61 2.97 11.33
C ARG A 215 -3.33 4.31 11.35
N LEU A 216 -4.59 4.34 10.88
CA LEU A 216 -5.47 5.47 11.11
C LEU A 216 -5.28 5.84 12.59
N PRO A 217 -4.94 7.10 12.92
CA PRO A 217 -4.75 7.46 14.30
C PRO A 217 -5.99 6.99 15.04
N ALA A 218 -5.79 6.10 16.03
CA ALA A 218 -6.86 5.71 16.92
C ALA A 218 -7.50 7.03 17.36
N THR A 219 -8.77 7.21 17.04
CA THR A 219 -9.52 8.39 17.43
C THR A 219 -9.18 8.62 18.89
N ARG A 220 -8.43 9.69 19.18
CA ARG A 220 -8.11 10.07 20.55
C ARG A 220 -9.46 10.19 21.21
N ARG A 221 -9.78 9.24 22.09
CA ARG A 221 -10.95 9.31 22.96
C ARG A 221 -10.88 10.71 23.59
N PRO A 222 -11.91 11.56 23.45
CA PRO A 222 -11.84 12.91 23.98
C PRO A 222 -11.50 12.81 25.47
N VAL A 223 -10.32 13.34 25.81
CA VAL A 223 -9.92 13.58 27.18
C VAL A 223 -10.79 14.73 27.66
N GLY A 224 -11.91 14.40 28.30
CA GLY A 224 -12.80 15.43 28.85
C GLY A 224 -14.28 15.10 28.73
N SER A 225 -14.74 14.10 29.47
CA SER A 225 -16.09 14.16 30.04
C SER A 225 -16.05 13.53 31.43
N ARG A 226 -15.59 14.35 32.38
CA ARG A 226 -15.84 14.12 33.80
C ARG A 226 -17.36 14.16 33.97
N PRO A 227 -18.05 13.10 34.38
CA PRO A 227 -19.48 13.20 34.66
C PRO A 227 -19.64 14.08 35.90
N ALA A 228 -20.12 15.30 35.68
CA ALA A 228 -20.74 16.09 36.72
C ALA A 228 -22.07 15.41 37.08
N GLY A 229 -22.31 15.21 38.38
CA GLY A 229 -23.61 14.82 38.88
C GLY A 229 -23.67 13.42 39.47
N THR A 230 -23.33 13.31 40.74
CA THR A 230 -24.07 12.42 41.64
C THR A 230 -24.24 13.16 42.96
N THR A 231 -25.35 13.87 43.03
CA THR A 231 -25.91 14.45 44.24
C THR A 231 -26.09 13.34 45.26
N ARG A 232 -25.30 13.41 46.34
CA ARG A 232 -25.36 12.52 47.50
C ARG A 232 -26.69 12.75 48.22
N PRO A 233 -27.53 11.73 48.48
CA PRO A 233 -28.71 11.94 49.30
C PRO A 233 -28.29 12.15 50.76
N ALA A 234 -28.94 13.13 51.39
CA ALA A 234 -28.80 13.49 52.79
C ALA A 234 -29.10 12.29 53.70
N ARG A 235 -28.14 11.92 54.55
CA ARG A 235 -28.36 10.93 55.60
C ARG A 235 -28.96 11.63 56.81
N ALA A 236 -30.17 11.21 57.14
CA ALA A 236 -30.94 11.69 58.27
C ALA A 236 -30.24 11.51 59.61
N VAL A 237 -30.55 12.48 60.47
CA VAL A 237 -30.36 12.61 61.91
C VAL A 237 -30.54 11.28 62.66
N ALA A 238 -29.57 10.94 63.50
CA ALA A 238 -29.79 10.14 64.69
C ALA A 238 -29.06 10.81 65.85
N ALA A 239 -29.86 11.29 66.80
CA ALA A 239 -29.43 11.90 68.04
C ALA A 239 -29.22 10.84 69.13
N ALA A 240 -28.48 11.27 70.16
CA ALA A 240 -28.44 10.77 71.55
C ALA A 240 -27.42 9.68 71.92
N GLY A 241 -26.54 10.03 72.87
CA GLY A 241 -25.74 9.09 73.67
C GLY A 241 -24.50 9.76 74.29
N PRO A 242 -24.41 9.96 75.63
CA PRO A 242 -23.58 11.00 76.24
C PRO A 242 -22.13 10.58 76.57
N ARG A 243 -21.31 11.62 76.75
CA ARG A 243 -19.93 11.65 77.27
C ARG A 243 -19.75 10.86 78.57
N ARG A 244 -18.60 10.19 78.73
CA ARG A 244 -17.75 10.29 79.94
C ARG A 244 -16.29 9.83 79.68
N PRO A 245 -15.33 10.30 80.50
CA PRO A 245 -13.90 10.43 80.14
C PRO A 245 -13.00 9.28 80.63
N MET A 246 -11.75 9.34 80.17
CA MET A 246 -10.58 8.56 80.62
C MET A 246 -10.44 8.44 82.14
N PRO A 247 -9.68 7.42 82.58
CA PRO A 247 -8.70 7.58 83.63
C PRO A 247 -7.27 7.55 83.06
N VAL A 248 -6.47 8.46 83.61
CA VAL A 248 -5.02 8.50 83.55
C VAL A 248 -4.47 7.60 84.66
N ARG A 249 -3.41 6.85 84.32
CA ARG A 249 -2.55 5.98 85.14
C ARG A 249 -3.10 4.62 85.54
#